data_AF-A0A925WUI5-F1
#
_entry.id   AF-A0A925WUI5-F1
#
_cell.length_a   1.000
_cell.length_b   1.000
_cell.length_c   1.000
_cell.angle_alpha   90.00
_cell.angle_beta   90.00
_cell.angle_gamma   90.00
#
_symmetry.space_group_name_H-M   'P 1'
#
loop_
_entity.id
_entity.type
_entity.pdbx_description
1 polymer ?
#
loop_
_entity_poly.entity_id
_entity_poly.type
_entity_poly.pdbx_seq_one_letter_code
_entity_poly.pdbx_strand_id
1 'polypeptide(L)'
;MRVILKPGGLVLITLALTALAILAFGKWKNPVPEKGASAAVAARSAKNPRRASGDRTATGKGAAGSLISPTAEKWSLATQPPADADMTLFVADDLPGNDKHALHLNIRAVDANKFWAAQLIKRVPIAVKSGHSVNVHFYGRSKTGNSTYVVFEEGNIPHTPELSQQVQFTPQWKEYNFPFVTKKDHSEVHANFCLKASITPGELDIAQLNLVDGGVAN
;
A
#
# COMPACT_ATOMS: atom_id res chain seq x y z
N MET A 1 -76.33 9.16 -2.96
CA MET A 1 -75.45 10.26 -2.54
C MET A 1 -74.07 9.67 -2.28
N ARG A 2 -73.13 9.85 -3.21
CA ARG A 2 -71.77 9.28 -3.15
C ARG A 2 -70.80 10.39 -2.71
N VAL A 3 -70.07 10.17 -1.62
CA VAL A 3 -69.01 11.07 -1.14
C VAL A 3 -67.67 10.51 -1.59
N ILE A 4 -66.96 11.27 -2.42
CA ILE A 4 -65.62 10.98 -2.92
C ILE A 4 -64.61 11.68 -1.98
N LEU A 5 -63.78 10.91 -1.28
CA LEU A 5 -62.68 11.43 -0.46
C LEU A 5 -61.44 11.64 -1.35
N LYS A 6 -60.90 12.87 -1.36
CA LYS A 6 -59.65 13.23 -2.05
C LYS A 6 -58.43 12.85 -1.17
N PRO A 7 -57.33 12.36 -1.77
CA PRO A 7 -56.06 12.18 -1.07
C PRO A 7 -55.29 13.50 -1.11
N GLY A 8 -55.21 14.16 0.04
CA GLY A 8 -54.40 15.37 0.21
C GLY A 8 -54.01 15.50 1.67
N GLY A 9 -52.84 14.99 2.03
CA GLY A 9 -52.27 15.18 3.36
C GLY A 9 -51.31 14.08 3.76
N LEU A 10 -50.04 14.24 3.43
CA LEU A 10 -48.92 13.97 4.35
C LEU A 10 -47.61 14.43 3.71
N VAL A 11 -46.60 14.62 4.54
CA VAL A 11 -45.21 15.03 4.22
C VAL A 11 -44.97 16.54 4.24
N LEU A 12 -45.18 17.11 5.41
CA LEU A 12 -44.34 18.18 5.95
C LEU A 12 -43.54 17.56 7.11
N ILE A 13 -42.32 18.08 7.35
CA ILE A 13 -41.39 17.78 8.46
C ILE A 13 -40.28 16.78 8.11
N THR A 14 -39.15 17.28 7.59
CA THR A 14 -37.82 17.15 8.24
C THR A 14 -36.78 17.95 7.44
N LEU A 15 -36.68 19.24 7.74
CA LEU A 15 -35.68 20.15 7.19
C LEU A 15 -35.09 20.91 8.39
N ALA A 16 -34.25 20.24 9.18
CA ALA A 16 -33.43 20.84 10.24
C ALA A 16 -32.51 19.79 10.87
N LEU A 17 -31.30 19.61 10.34
CA LEU A 17 -30.14 19.07 11.07
C LEU A 17 -28.86 19.33 10.26
N THR A 18 -28.55 20.61 10.05
CA THR A 18 -27.25 21.06 9.52
C THR A 18 -26.80 22.31 10.26
N ALA A 19 -26.69 22.21 11.59
CA ALA A 19 -25.98 23.17 12.42
C ALA A 19 -25.73 22.56 13.80
N LEU A 20 -24.61 21.84 13.98
CA LEU A 20 -23.81 21.79 15.22
C LEU A 20 -22.70 20.72 15.06
N ALA A 21 -21.54 21.11 14.54
CA ALA A 21 -20.29 20.37 14.75
C ALA A 21 -19.07 21.28 14.50
N ILE A 22 -19.11 22.50 15.05
CA ILE A 22 -17.94 23.35 15.23
C ILE A 22 -17.94 23.70 16.71
N LEU A 23 -17.11 23.01 17.50
CA LEU A 23 -16.56 23.39 18.82
C LEU A 23 -16.17 22.14 19.63
N ALA A 24 -15.05 21.51 19.27
CA ALA A 24 -14.30 20.65 20.20
C ALA A 24 -12.85 20.37 19.74
N PHE A 25 -12.15 21.35 19.14
CA PHE A 25 -10.68 21.31 19.10
C PHE A 25 -10.14 21.90 20.40
N GLY A 26 -10.34 21.14 21.48
CA GLY A 26 -9.71 21.38 22.76
C GLY A 26 -8.21 21.18 22.63
N LYS A 27 -7.46 22.22 23.00
CA LYS A 27 -6.00 22.27 23.05
C LYS A 27 -5.41 21.02 23.72
N TRP A 28 -4.86 20.11 22.93
CA TRP A 28 -4.01 19.05 23.46
C TRP A 28 -2.59 19.61 23.61
N LYS A 29 -2.24 20.03 24.83
CA LYS A 29 -0.85 20.31 25.21
C LYS A 29 -0.16 18.97 25.47
N ASN A 30 0.79 18.60 24.62
CA ASN A 30 1.71 17.50 24.91
C ASN A 30 2.64 17.91 26.06
N PRO A 31 2.73 17.14 27.15
CA PRO A 31 3.83 17.30 28.10
C PRO A 31 5.13 16.82 27.44
N VAL A 32 6.13 17.70 27.44
CA VAL A 32 7.52 17.39 27.09
C VAL A 32 8.09 16.53 28.22
N PRO A 33 8.54 15.28 27.96
CA PRO A 33 9.31 14.56 28.96
C PRO A 33 10.72 15.16 29.06
N GLU A 34 11.11 15.43 30.31
CA GLU A 34 12.35 16.06 30.73
C GLU A 34 13.60 15.31 30.27
N LYS A 35 14.63 16.10 29.94
CA LYS A 35 16.01 15.66 29.75
C LYS A 35 16.55 15.05 31.05
N GLY A 36 16.54 13.73 31.14
CA GLY A 36 17.40 12.98 32.05
C GLY A 36 18.82 12.91 31.50
N ALA A 37 19.73 13.68 32.08
CA ALA A 37 21.16 13.52 31.89
C ALA A 37 21.62 12.20 32.53
N SER A 38 22.40 11.40 31.80
CA SER A 38 23.29 10.42 32.42
C SER A 38 24.63 10.44 31.70
N ALA A 39 25.66 10.70 32.49
CA ALA A 39 27.04 10.83 32.08
C ALA A 39 27.76 9.48 32.10
N ALA A 40 28.74 9.39 31.20
CA ALA A 40 30.00 8.67 31.33
C ALA A 40 29.97 7.14 31.57
N VAL A 41 30.29 6.37 30.51
CA VAL A 41 31.21 5.23 30.64
C VAL A 41 32.19 5.21 29.46
N ALA A 42 33.44 5.45 29.83
CA ALA A 42 34.73 5.04 29.31
C ALA A 42 34.88 4.39 27.91
N ALA A 43 35.88 4.94 27.22
CA ALA A 43 36.54 4.43 26.03
C ALA A 43 37.07 2.99 26.15
N ARG A 44 36.91 2.23 25.06
CA ARG A 44 37.93 1.26 24.62
C ARG A 44 38.15 1.39 23.12
N SER A 45 39.29 1.99 22.82
CA SER A 45 39.97 2.03 21.54
C SER A 45 40.32 0.61 21.10
N ALA A 46 39.81 0.18 19.96
CA ALA A 46 40.34 -0.96 19.22
C ALA A 46 40.52 -0.54 17.75
N LYS A 47 41.79 -0.33 17.40
CA LYS A 47 42.30 -0.23 16.02
C LYS A 47 41.66 -1.31 15.14
N ASN A 48 40.94 -0.91 14.09
CA ASN A 48 40.69 -1.79 12.96
C ASN A 48 41.40 -1.20 11.73
N PRO A 49 42.34 -1.93 11.11
CA PRO A 49 43.19 -1.37 10.06
C PRO A 49 42.41 -1.12 8.77
N ARG A 50 42.75 0.00 8.14
CA ARG A 50 42.45 0.36 6.75
C ARG A 50 42.53 -0.87 5.85
N ARG A 51 41.40 -1.31 5.32
CA ARG A 51 41.36 -2.13 4.10
C ARG A 51 41.05 -1.19 2.94
N ALA A 52 41.92 -1.28 1.95
CA ALA A 52 42.03 -0.38 0.82
C ALA A 52 40.70 -0.17 0.09
N SER A 53 40.50 1.09 -0.28
CA SER A 53 39.59 1.56 -1.31
C SER A 53 39.83 0.75 -2.59
N GLY A 54 38.93 -0.19 -2.84
CA GLY A 54 38.76 -0.84 -4.12
C GLY A 54 37.77 -0.01 -4.94
N ASP A 55 38.33 0.67 -5.91
CA ASP A 55 37.71 1.20 -7.12
C ASP A 55 36.41 0.47 -7.50
N ARG A 56 35.27 1.17 -7.38
CA ARG A 56 34.04 0.80 -8.09
C ARG A 56 33.74 1.90 -9.09
N THR A 57 34.37 1.77 -10.26
CA THR A 57 33.89 2.38 -11.50
C THR A 57 32.47 1.91 -11.75
N ALA A 58 31.50 2.78 -11.45
CA ALA A 58 30.10 2.63 -11.80
C ALA A 58 29.93 2.93 -13.30
N THR A 59 30.14 1.92 -14.13
CA THR A 59 29.77 1.93 -15.56
C THR A 59 29.15 0.58 -15.94
N GLY A 60 28.26 0.08 -15.08
CA GLY A 60 27.39 -1.03 -15.42
C GLY A 60 26.09 -0.50 -16.00
N LYS A 61 25.90 -0.68 -17.30
CA LYS A 61 24.59 -0.63 -17.98
C LYS A 61 23.58 -1.35 -17.06
N GLY A 62 22.67 -0.60 -16.44
CA GLY A 62 21.85 -1.06 -15.32
C GLY A 62 21.12 -2.34 -15.66
N ALA A 63 21.60 -3.48 -15.15
CA ALA A 63 20.93 -4.75 -15.32
C ALA A 63 19.57 -4.66 -14.62
N ALA A 64 18.53 -5.18 -15.27
CA ALA A 64 17.21 -5.21 -14.69
C ALA A 64 17.28 -5.87 -13.31
N GLY A 65 16.81 -5.15 -12.29
CA GLY A 65 16.95 -5.55 -10.89
C GLY A 65 15.59 -5.70 -10.24
N SER A 66 15.36 -6.80 -9.52
CA SER A 66 14.20 -6.90 -8.64
C SER A 66 14.35 -5.91 -7.49
N LEU A 67 13.40 -4.97 -7.42
CA LEU A 67 13.29 -4.00 -6.33
C LEU A 67 12.60 -4.63 -5.10
N ILE A 68 11.67 -5.55 -5.32
CA ILE A 68 10.98 -6.31 -4.26
C ILE A 68 10.92 -7.79 -4.65
N SER A 69 11.39 -8.66 -3.77
CA SER A 69 11.32 -10.13 -3.93
C SER A 69 9.86 -10.63 -4.04
N PRO A 70 9.55 -11.57 -4.95
CA PRO A 70 8.20 -12.11 -5.14
C PRO A 70 7.66 -12.93 -3.96
N THR A 71 8.50 -13.25 -2.97
CA THR A 71 8.16 -14.07 -1.81
C THR A 71 7.07 -13.44 -0.95
N ALA A 72 5.93 -14.14 -0.80
CA ALA A 72 4.75 -13.69 -0.07
C ALA A 72 5.01 -13.39 1.43
N GLU A 73 5.93 -14.12 2.08
CA GLU A 73 6.21 -14.04 3.53
C GLU A 73 6.62 -12.66 4.06
N LYS A 74 6.98 -11.72 3.19
CA LYS A 74 7.55 -10.43 3.57
C LYS A 74 6.57 -9.25 3.48
N TRP A 75 5.32 -9.50 3.12
CA TRP A 75 4.30 -8.45 2.99
C TRP A 75 3.67 -8.09 4.32
N SER A 76 3.24 -6.84 4.46
CA SER A 76 2.53 -6.36 5.65
C SER A 76 1.14 -5.89 5.26
N LEU A 77 0.14 -6.29 6.05
CA LEU A 77 -1.21 -5.71 5.98
C LEU A 77 -1.28 -4.53 6.95
N ALA A 78 -1.62 -3.36 6.44
CA ALA A 78 -1.94 -2.19 7.25
C ALA A 78 -3.45 -1.95 7.21
N THR A 79 -4.07 -1.82 8.38
CA THR A 79 -5.51 -1.53 8.53
C THR A 79 -5.71 -0.29 9.42
N GLN A 80 -6.75 0.48 9.13
CA GLN A 80 -7.19 1.64 9.90
C GLN A 80 -8.71 1.63 10.04
N PRO A 81 -9.26 1.76 11.26
CA PRO A 81 -10.71 1.83 11.45
C PRO A 81 -11.36 2.95 10.63
N PRO A 82 -12.57 2.71 10.07
CA PRO A 82 -13.41 1.54 10.31
C PRO A 82 -13.13 0.34 9.40
N ALA A 83 -12.09 0.37 8.56
CA ALA A 83 -11.74 -0.77 7.74
C ALA A 83 -11.25 -1.94 8.61
N ASP A 84 -11.66 -3.15 8.23
CA ASP A 84 -11.31 -4.39 8.92
C ASP A 84 -10.93 -5.44 7.88
N ALA A 85 -9.73 -5.97 8.03
CA ALA A 85 -9.22 -7.04 7.20
C ALA A 85 -8.20 -7.88 7.98
N ASP A 86 -8.04 -9.13 7.59
CA ASP A 86 -6.88 -9.94 7.97
C ASP A 86 -6.14 -10.47 6.74
N MET A 87 -4.98 -11.05 7.00
CA MET A 87 -4.14 -11.67 6.00
C MET A 87 -3.58 -12.97 6.55
N THR A 88 -3.63 -14.01 5.74
CA THR A 88 -2.99 -15.31 6.02
C THR A 88 -2.14 -15.74 4.84
N LEU A 89 -1.08 -16.49 5.12
CA LEU A 89 -0.26 -17.12 4.10
C LEU A 89 -0.75 -18.55 3.91
N PHE A 90 -0.90 -18.99 2.66
CA PHE A 90 -1.30 -20.36 2.34
C PHE A 90 -0.60 -20.86 1.06
N VAL A 91 -0.71 -22.16 0.81
CA VAL A 91 -0.21 -22.81 -0.40
C VAL A 91 -1.37 -23.00 -1.38
N ALA A 92 -1.26 -22.45 -2.58
CA ALA A 92 -2.25 -22.52 -3.65
C ALA A 92 -1.78 -23.50 -4.74
N ASP A 93 -2.29 -24.73 -4.71
CA ASP A 93 -1.89 -25.79 -5.65
C ASP A 93 -2.15 -25.41 -7.12
N ASP A 94 -3.17 -24.59 -7.37
CA ASP A 94 -3.61 -24.13 -8.69
C ASP A 94 -2.94 -22.83 -9.16
N LEU A 95 -2.05 -22.24 -8.36
CA LEU A 95 -1.30 -21.03 -8.75
C LEU A 95 -0.28 -21.34 -9.85
N PRO A 96 -0.19 -20.57 -10.95
CA PRO A 96 0.84 -20.77 -11.96
C PRO A 96 2.28 -20.56 -11.43
N GLY A 97 3.24 -21.30 -12.00
CA GLY A 97 4.66 -21.20 -11.62
C GLY A 97 5.08 -22.15 -10.49
N ASN A 98 6.33 -21.99 -10.03
CA ASN A 98 6.97 -22.91 -9.08
C ASN A 98 6.72 -22.52 -7.61
N ASP A 99 6.62 -21.22 -7.32
CA ASP A 99 6.27 -20.77 -5.97
C ASP A 99 4.76 -20.78 -5.81
N LYS A 100 4.28 -21.66 -4.92
CA LYS A 100 2.86 -21.88 -4.65
C LYS A 100 2.34 -21.05 -3.47
N HIS A 101 3.16 -20.22 -2.84
CA HIS A 101 2.71 -19.42 -1.70
C HIS A 101 1.90 -18.20 -2.15
N ALA A 102 0.76 -18.00 -1.50
CA ALA A 102 -0.13 -16.88 -1.75
C ALA A 102 -0.59 -16.25 -0.42
N LEU A 103 -0.87 -14.95 -0.48
CA LEU A 103 -1.52 -14.19 0.58
C LEU A 103 -3.02 -14.25 0.34
N HIS A 104 -3.77 -14.76 1.32
CA HIS A 104 -5.21 -14.64 1.37
C HIS A 104 -5.59 -13.45 2.24
N LEU A 105 -6.42 -12.56 1.71
CA LEU A 105 -6.95 -11.40 2.40
C LEU A 105 -8.45 -11.56 2.55
N ASN A 106 -8.94 -11.42 3.78
CA ASN A 106 -10.36 -11.35 4.08
C ASN A 106 -10.71 -9.93 4.53
N ILE A 107 -11.38 -9.18 3.67
CA ILE A 107 -11.75 -7.77 3.88
C ILE A 107 -13.21 -7.75 4.34
N ARG A 108 -13.43 -7.54 5.64
CA ARG A 108 -14.76 -7.58 6.26
C ARG A 108 -15.48 -6.24 6.23
N ALA A 109 -14.74 -5.14 6.35
CA ALA A 109 -15.29 -3.80 6.31
C ALA A 109 -14.37 -2.86 5.52
N VAL A 110 -14.99 -1.91 4.81
CA VAL A 110 -14.31 -0.86 4.05
C VAL A 110 -14.81 0.51 4.45
N ASP A 111 -13.97 1.53 4.24
CA ASP A 111 -14.37 2.93 4.33
C ASP A 111 -14.37 3.53 2.91
N ALA A 112 -15.55 3.84 2.38
CA ALA A 112 -15.71 4.38 1.03
C ALA A 112 -14.96 5.71 0.82
N ASN A 113 -14.70 6.46 1.89
CA ASN A 113 -13.95 7.71 1.83
C ASN A 113 -12.44 7.51 2.05
N LYS A 114 -12.01 6.29 2.41
CA LYS A 114 -10.60 5.94 2.67
C LYS A 114 -10.27 4.59 2.06
N PHE A 115 -10.21 4.54 0.72
CA PHE A 115 -9.80 3.34 -0.03
C PHE A 115 -8.43 2.78 0.39
N TRP A 116 -7.58 3.59 1.03
CA TRP A 116 -6.26 3.24 1.57
C TRP A 116 -6.29 2.67 2.99
N ALA A 117 -7.46 2.60 3.64
CA ALA A 117 -7.60 2.19 5.04
C ALA A 117 -7.29 0.71 5.28
N ALA A 118 -7.36 -0.15 4.26
CA ALA A 118 -6.85 -1.51 4.28
C ALA A 118 -5.94 -1.72 3.07
N GLN A 119 -4.67 -2.06 3.29
CA GLN A 119 -3.71 -2.19 2.21
C GLN A 119 -2.60 -3.19 2.52
N LEU A 120 -2.21 -3.97 1.51
CA LEU A 120 -0.91 -4.62 1.51
C LEU A 120 0.13 -3.58 1.17
N ILE A 121 1.18 -3.48 1.96
CA ILE A 121 2.20 -2.46 1.78
C ILE A 121 3.60 -3.05 1.96
N LYS A 122 4.51 -2.61 1.10
CA LYS A 122 5.94 -2.89 1.19
C LYS A 122 6.73 -1.63 0.89
N ARG A 123 7.64 -1.28 1.79
CA ARG A 123 8.68 -0.27 1.49
C ARG A 123 9.65 -0.84 0.46
N VAL A 124 9.97 -0.04 -0.54
CA VAL A 124 10.94 -0.39 -1.57
C VAL A 124 12.35 -0.22 -0.96
N PRO A 125 13.12 -1.31 -0.79
CA PRO A 125 14.40 -1.26 -0.07
C PRO A 125 15.54 -0.64 -0.88
N ILE A 126 15.36 -0.44 -2.18
CA ILE A 126 16.39 0.03 -3.12
C ILE A 126 15.95 1.36 -3.72
N ALA A 127 16.90 2.26 -3.98
CA ALA A 127 16.63 3.51 -4.68
C ALA A 127 16.15 3.27 -6.11
N VAL A 128 15.22 4.10 -6.58
CA VAL A 128 14.71 4.09 -7.96
C VAL A 128 14.98 5.46 -8.56
N LYS A 129 15.63 5.49 -9.72
CA LYS A 129 16.02 6.76 -10.36
C LYS A 129 14.93 7.27 -11.27
N SER A 130 14.88 8.59 -11.45
CA SER A 130 14.02 9.23 -12.45
C SER A 130 14.34 8.72 -13.85
N GLY A 131 13.32 8.58 -14.70
CA GLY A 131 13.43 8.09 -16.07
C GLY A 131 13.62 6.58 -16.18
N HIS A 132 13.60 5.83 -15.08
CA HIS A 132 13.65 4.38 -15.12
C HIS A 132 12.28 3.78 -15.43
N SER A 133 12.25 2.76 -16.28
CA SER A 133 11.08 1.93 -16.53
C SER A 133 10.95 0.92 -15.41
N VAL A 134 9.90 1.02 -14.61
CA VAL A 134 9.58 0.09 -13.53
C VAL A 134 8.36 -0.73 -13.92
N ASN A 135 8.35 -2.01 -13.56
CA ASN A 135 7.21 -2.88 -13.78
C ASN A 135 6.73 -3.53 -12.49
N VAL A 136 5.43 -3.43 -12.22
CA VAL A 136 4.74 -4.21 -11.19
C VAL A 136 4.19 -5.48 -11.85
N HIS A 137 4.47 -6.64 -11.26
CA HIS A 137 3.95 -7.92 -11.72
C HIS A 137 3.43 -8.76 -10.55
N PHE A 138 2.26 -9.37 -10.68
CA PHE A 138 1.75 -10.34 -9.70
C PHE A 138 0.63 -11.21 -10.27
N TYR A 139 0.34 -12.32 -9.59
CA TYR A 139 -0.88 -13.10 -9.79
C TYR A 139 -1.93 -12.71 -8.76
N GLY A 140 -3.19 -12.63 -9.18
CA GLY A 140 -4.29 -12.43 -8.25
C GLY A 140 -5.62 -13.01 -8.71
N ARG A 141 -6.50 -13.26 -7.75
CA ARG A 141 -7.88 -13.68 -7.97
C ARG A 141 -8.78 -13.25 -6.82
N SER A 142 -10.09 -13.22 -7.07
CA SER A 142 -11.10 -12.97 -6.05
C SER A 142 -12.39 -13.72 -6.40
N LYS A 143 -12.86 -14.57 -5.49
CA LYS A 143 -14.14 -15.29 -5.66
C LYS A 143 -15.35 -14.36 -5.58
N THR A 144 -15.21 -13.26 -4.83
CA THR A 144 -16.23 -12.24 -4.59
C THR A 144 -16.16 -11.08 -5.57
N GLY A 145 -15.21 -11.11 -6.53
CA GLY A 145 -15.05 -10.04 -7.51
C GLY A 145 -14.62 -8.72 -6.87
N ASN A 146 -13.64 -8.74 -5.97
CA ASN A 146 -13.11 -7.53 -5.35
C ASN A 146 -12.36 -6.66 -6.35
N SER A 147 -12.28 -5.36 -6.03
CA SER A 147 -11.39 -4.43 -6.70
C SER A 147 -10.34 -3.85 -5.75
N THR A 148 -9.17 -3.52 -6.29
CA THR A 148 -8.08 -2.86 -5.53
C THR A 148 -7.43 -1.77 -6.38
N TYR A 149 -6.68 -0.87 -5.73
CA TYR A 149 -5.72 -0.03 -6.44
C TYR A 149 -4.30 -0.59 -6.28
N VAL A 150 -3.61 -0.73 -7.40
CA VAL A 150 -2.17 -1.01 -7.48
C VAL A 150 -1.45 0.34 -7.51
N VAL A 151 -0.64 0.61 -6.49
CA VAL A 151 -0.06 1.95 -6.28
C VAL A 151 1.42 1.88 -5.98
N PHE A 152 2.21 2.66 -6.74
CA PHE A 152 3.57 3.02 -6.37
C PHE A 152 3.59 4.50 -6.00
N GLU A 153 4.01 4.83 -4.78
CA GLU A 153 3.92 6.17 -4.22
C GLU A 153 5.08 6.51 -3.30
N GLU A 154 5.20 7.79 -2.93
CA GLU A 154 6.14 8.21 -1.90
C GLU A 154 5.85 7.57 -0.54
N GLY A 155 6.93 7.20 0.15
CA GLY A 155 6.91 6.64 1.50
C GLY A 155 6.38 7.61 2.56
N ASN A 156 6.50 8.90 2.31
CA ASN A 156 6.17 9.98 3.24
C ASN A 156 5.00 10.83 2.70
N ILE A 157 4.33 11.55 3.59
CA ILE A 157 3.29 12.53 3.25
C ILE A 157 3.88 13.53 2.24
N PRO A 158 3.18 13.82 1.12
CA PRO A 158 1.76 13.56 0.87
C PRO A 158 1.42 12.22 0.18
N HIS A 159 2.35 11.26 0.12
CA HIS A 159 2.17 9.97 -0.58
C HIS A 159 1.85 10.14 -2.06
N THR A 160 2.60 11.01 -2.75
CA THR A 160 2.34 11.31 -4.16
C THR A 160 2.48 10.04 -5.01
N PRO A 161 1.45 9.58 -5.73
CA PRO A 161 1.53 8.39 -6.55
C PRO A 161 2.23 8.68 -7.89
N GLU A 162 2.98 7.70 -8.37
CA GLU A 162 3.50 7.65 -9.74
C GLU A 162 2.83 6.57 -10.59
N LEU A 163 2.36 5.50 -9.93
CA LEU A 163 1.45 4.52 -10.48
C LEU A 163 0.19 4.49 -9.59
N SER A 164 -0.98 4.51 -10.20
CA SER A 164 -2.26 4.25 -9.52
C SER A 164 -3.24 3.65 -10.53
N GLN A 165 -3.44 2.33 -10.46
CA GLN A 165 -4.30 1.60 -11.38
C GLN A 165 -5.35 0.80 -10.61
N GLN A 166 -6.63 0.98 -10.95
CA GLN A 166 -7.69 0.15 -10.38
C GLN A 166 -7.75 -1.18 -11.11
N VAL A 167 -7.85 -2.27 -10.36
CA VAL A 167 -7.93 -3.64 -10.88
C VAL A 167 -9.18 -4.29 -10.35
N GLN A 168 -9.93 -4.92 -11.26
CA GLN A 168 -11.06 -5.78 -10.96
C GLN A 168 -10.62 -7.23 -11.09
N PHE A 169 -10.73 -8.01 -10.02
CA PHE A 169 -10.29 -9.40 -9.99
C PHE A 169 -11.35 -10.36 -10.52
N THR A 170 -10.87 -11.48 -11.08
CA THR A 170 -11.67 -12.62 -11.52
C THR A 170 -11.55 -13.78 -10.52
N PRO A 171 -12.47 -14.76 -10.54
CA PRO A 171 -12.35 -15.96 -9.69
C PRO A 171 -11.14 -16.84 -10.02
N GLN A 172 -10.61 -16.76 -11.24
CA GLN A 172 -9.43 -17.49 -11.68
C GLN A 172 -8.15 -16.68 -11.46
N TRP A 173 -7.04 -17.37 -11.19
CA TRP A 173 -5.72 -16.76 -11.18
C TRP A 173 -5.44 -16.08 -12.52
N LYS A 174 -5.11 -14.79 -12.44
CA LYS A 174 -4.72 -13.98 -13.59
C LYS A 174 -3.43 -13.24 -13.27
N GLU A 175 -2.56 -13.15 -14.26
CA GLU A 175 -1.36 -12.31 -14.20
C GLU A 175 -1.75 -10.85 -14.45
N TYR A 176 -1.22 -9.96 -13.61
CA TYR A 176 -1.35 -8.52 -13.74
C TYR A 176 0.03 -7.88 -13.86
N ASN A 177 0.15 -6.97 -14.82
CA ASN A 177 1.42 -6.36 -15.22
C ASN A 177 1.19 -4.87 -15.51
N PHE A 178 1.92 -4.00 -14.81
CA PHE A 178 1.74 -2.55 -14.87
C PHE A 178 3.11 -1.86 -15.02
N PRO A 179 3.56 -1.62 -16.27
CA PRO A 179 4.74 -0.83 -16.52
C PRO A 179 4.46 0.67 -16.30
N PHE A 180 5.43 1.39 -15.77
CA PHE A 180 5.43 2.84 -15.65
C PHE A 180 6.86 3.40 -15.69
N VAL A 181 6.99 4.70 -15.94
CA VAL A 181 8.28 5.39 -15.89
C VAL A 181 8.26 6.35 -14.71
N THR A 182 9.29 6.29 -13.86
CA THR A 182 9.45 7.20 -12.74
C THR A 182 9.79 8.61 -13.22
N LYS A 183 9.19 9.62 -12.60
CA LYS A 183 9.34 11.04 -12.92
C LYS A 183 10.32 11.75 -11.98
N LYS A 184 10.72 11.09 -10.89
CA LYS A 184 11.66 11.61 -9.90
C LYS A 184 12.48 10.48 -9.27
N ASP A 185 13.56 10.88 -8.61
CA ASP A 185 14.37 9.99 -7.79
C ASP A 185 13.64 9.64 -6.49
N HIS A 186 13.64 8.35 -6.17
CA HIS A 186 13.27 7.80 -4.87
C HIS A 186 14.53 7.24 -4.23
N SER A 187 14.92 7.76 -3.08
CA SER A 187 15.97 7.11 -2.28
C SER A 187 15.46 5.79 -1.68
N GLU A 188 16.39 4.98 -1.19
CA GLU A 188 16.06 3.75 -0.46
C GLU A 188 15.00 4.03 0.62
N VAL A 189 14.04 3.11 0.75
CA VAL A 189 12.92 3.15 1.71
C VAL A 189 12.00 4.38 1.63
N HIS A 190 12.17 5.25 0.64
CA HIS A 190 11.35 6.45 0.43
C HIS A 190 10.24 6.25 -0.60
N ALA A 191 10.07 5.03 -1.12
CA ALA A 191 8.92 4.64 -1.92
C ALA A 191 8.19 3.46 -1.26
N ASN A 192 6.87 3.44 -1.46
CA ASN A 192 6.01 2.31 -1.11
C ASN A 192 5.45 1.69 -2.39
N PHE A 193 5.35 0.36 -2.39
CA PHE A 193 4.45 -0.36 -3.26
C PHE A 193 3.27 -0.88 -2.42
N CYS A 194 2.05 -0.53 -2.84
CA CYS A 194 0.83 -0.81 -2.13
C CYS A 194 -0.22 -1.49 -3.02
N LEU A 195 -0.98 -2.42 -2.46
CA LEU A 195 -2.30 -2.82 -2.96
C LEU A 195 -3.36 -2.30 -1.99
N LYS A 196 -4.06 -1.23 -2.37
CA LYS A 196 -5.11 -0.60 -1.56
C LYS A 196 -6.42 -1.37 -1.75
N ALA A 197 -6.77 -2.19 -0.78
CA ALA A 197 -7.81 -3.21 -0.88
C ALA A 197 -9.16 -2.77 -0.29
N SER A 198 -9.26 -1.56 0.27
CA SER A 198 -10.48 -1.07 0.93
C SER A 198 -11.51 -0.47 -0.04
N ILE A 199 -11.67 -1.05 -1.25
CA ILE A 199 -12.70 -0.59 -2.21
C ILE A 199 -14.00 -1.36 -2.00
N THR A 200 -13.91 -2.69 -1.90
CA THR A 200 -15.05 -3.60 -1.76
C THR A 200 -14.75 -4.65 -0.70
N PRO A 201 -15.68 -4.98 0.21
CA PRO A 201 -15.54 -6.15 1.09
C PRO A 201 -15.46 -7.44 0.28
N GLY A 202 -14.83 -8.47 0.84
CA GLY A 202 -14.72 -9.80 0.24
C GLY A 202 -13.32 -10.39 0.37
N GLU A 203 -13.03 -11.37 -0.46
CA GLU A 203 -11.80 -12.17 -0.39
C GLU A 203 -10.90 -11.89 -1.60
N LEU A 204 -9.59 -11.82 -1.36
CA LEU A 204 -8.59 -11.61 -2.40
C LEU A 204 -7.38 -12.51 -2.14
N ASP A 205 -6.97 -13.28 -3.15
CA ASP A 205 -5.72 -14.03 -3.12
C ASP A 205 -4.70 -13.32 -4.02
N ILE A 206 -3.48 -13.14 -3.51
CA ILE A 206 -2.38 -12.47 -4.20
C ILE A 206 -1.10 -13.29 -4.08
N ALA A 207 -0.35 -13.43 -5.17
CA ALA A 207 0.88 -14.20 -5.18
C ALA A 207 1.96 -13.60 -6.10
N GLN A 208 3.21 -14.02 -5.86
CA GLN A 208 4.38 -13.70 -6.68
C GLN A 208 4.52 -12.19 -6.97
N LEU A 209 4.27 -11.37 -5.94
CA LEU A 209 4.18 -9.93 -6.08
C LEU A 209 5.57 -9.30 -6.18
N ASN A 210 5.91 -8.83 -7.38
CA ASN A 210 7.25 -8.38 -7.76
C ASN A 210 7.21 -6.95 -8.28
N LEU A 211 8.29 -6.22 -8.02
CA LEU A 211 8.56 -4.91 -8.57
C LEU A 211 9.95 -4.96 -9.21
N VAL A 212 10.06 -4.66 -10.50
CA VAL A 212 11.30 -4.78 -11.26
C VAL A 212 11.66 -3.43 -11.86
N ASP A 213 12.91 -3.01 -11.67
CA ASP A 213 13.51 -1.88 -12.40
C ASP A 213 14.12 -2.41 -13.69
N GLY A 214 13.62 -1.96 -14.84
CA GLY A 214 14.11 -2.27 -16.18
C GLY A 214 15.24 -1.35 -16.67
N GLY A 215 15.67 -0.39 -15.85
CA GLY A 215 16.67 0.62 -16.19
C GLY A 215 16.08 1.82 -16.92
N VAL A 216 16.95 2.66 -17.48
CA VAL A 216 16.57 3.89 -18.20
C VAL A 216 15.63 3.56 -19.37
N ALA A 217 14.46 4.20 -19.41
CA ALA A 217 13.53 4.09 -20.53
C ALA A 217 14.15 4.75 -21.78
N ASN A 218 14.14 4.04 -22.91
CA ASN A 218 14.58 4.57 -24.21
C ASN A 218 13.48 5.38 -24.92
#